data_AF-A0A6J3BVJ4-F1
#
_entry.id   AF-A0A6J3BVJ4-F1
#
_cell.length_a   1.000
_cell.length_b   1.000
_cell.length_c   1.000
_cell.angle_alpha   90.00
_cell.angle_beta   90.00
_cell.angle_gamma   90.00
#
_symmetry.space_group_name_H-M   'P 1'
#
loop_
_entity.id
_entity.type
_entity.pdbx_description
1 polymer ?
#
loop_
_entity_poly.entity_id
_entity_poly.type
_entity_poly.pdbx_seq_one_letter_code
_entity_poly.pdbx_strand_id
1 'polypeptide(L)'
;MNNIIIGLKLLLSFVFIFVSTQGNISSKVPLIYNLENAPSLYRDFVIKYNKVFKNKYEYQDRYRNFVQTLKTINQINSQPGSKKVGPNRHADLSDDERRNIFVSEQTTKIDPELRALMREPSEPKIESLLKLM
;
A
#
# COMPACT_ATOMS: atom_id res chain seq x y z
N MET A 1 8.85 -11.50 60.87
CA MET A 1 7.76 -11.57 59.85
C MET A 1 7.39 -10.12 59.55
N ASN A 2 7.89 -9.44 58.50
CA ASN A 2 7.60 -9.67 57.09
C ASN A 2 8.67 -8.97 56.20
N ASN A 3 9.71 -9.71 55.80
CA ASN A 3 10.72 -9.23 54.85
C ASN A 3 10.41 -9.67 53.40
N ILE A 4 9.12 -9.79 53.06
CA ILE A 4 8.65 -10.34 51.77
C ILE A 4 8.10 -9.25 50.82
N ILE A 5 8.02 -7.98 51.25
CA ILE A 5 7.48 -6.88 50.42
C ILE A 5 8.56 -6.11 49.64
N ILE A 6 9.85 -6.35 49.90
CA ILE A 6 10.94 -5.65 49.20
C ILE A 6 11.30 -6.35 47.87
N GLY A 7 10.76 -7.55 47.62
CA GLY A 7 11.04 -8.35 46.41
C GLY A 7 10.13 -8.11 45.20
N LEU A 8 9.15 -7.19 45.25
CA LEU A 8 8.17 -7.00 44.15
C LEU A 8 8.06 -5.56 43.62
N LYS A 9 8.89 -4.62 44.09
CA LYS A 9 8.94 -3.24 43.57
C LYS A 9 10.17 -2.95 42.69
N LEU A 10 10.62 -3.95 41.93
CA LEU A 10 11.62 -3.80 40.85
C LEU A 10 11.03 -4.12 39.47
N LEU A 11 9.69 -4.15 39.33
CA LEU A 11 9.00 -4.51 38.09
C LEU A 11 8.00 -3.43 37.62
N LEU A 12 8.31 -2.17 37.88
CA LEU A 12 7.63 -1.00 37.29
C LEU A 12 8.64 0.01 36.73
N SER A 13 9.76 -0.49 36.19
CA SER A 13 10.63 0.31 35.34
C SER A 13 10.09 0.27 33.91
N PHE A 14 10.11 1.42 33.24
CA PHE A 14 9.77 1.64 31.83
C PHE A 14 8.28 1.77 31.47
N VAL A 15 7.60 2.77 32.04
CA VAL A 15 6.65 3.53 31.23
C VAL A 15 7.49 4.36 30.25
N PHE A 16 7.63 3.85 29.03
CA PHE A 16 8.22 4.56 27.90
C PHE A 16 7.47 5.88 27.70
N ILE A 17 8.12 6.98 28.05
CA ILE A 17 7.74 8.31 27.55
C ILE A 17 8.09 8.31 26.07
N PHE A 18 7.17 7.86 25.22
CA PHE A 18 7.29 8.04 23.78
C PHE A 18 6.88 9.48 23.45
N VAL A 19 7.81 10.41 23.69
CA VAL A 19 7.74 11.74 23.07
C VAL A 19 7.92 11.51 21.57
N SER A 20 6.80 11.41 20.85
CA SER A 20 6.78 11.49 19.40
C SER A 20 7.16 12.90 18.99
N THR A 21 8.45 13.20 18.85
CA THR A 21 8.88 14.33 18.02
C THR A 21 8.41 14.03 16.60
N GLN A 22 7.29 14.63 16.18
CA GLN A 22 6.95 14.69 14.77
C GLN A 22 7.95 15.64 14.10
N GLY A 23 9.12 15.08 13.76
CA GLY A 23 10.02 15.71 12.81
C GLY A 23 9.25 15.87 11.51
N ASN A 24 9.08 17.11 11.06
CA ASN A 24 8.65 17.41 9.71
C ASN A 24 9.70 16.86 8.74
N ILE A 25 9.53 15.60 8.31
CA ILE A 25 10.34 15.03 7.24
C ILE A 25 9.81 15.62 5.95
N SER A 26 10.28 16.83 5.62
CA SER A 26 10.32 17.32 4.24
C SER A 26 11.26 16.40 3.47
N SER A 27 10.77 15.23 3.08
CA SER A 27 11.57 14.22 2.40
C SER A 27 11.84 14.71 0.99
N LYS A 28 13.08 15.13 0.74
CA LYS A 28 13.68 15.08 -0.59
C LYS A 28 13.45 13.65 -1.10
N VAL A 29 12.47 13.46 -1.99
CA VAL A 29 12.10 12.13 -2.51
C VAL A 29 13.38 11.51 -3.10
N PRO A 30 13.85 10.34 -2.61
CA PRO A 30 14.99 9.67 -3.20
C PRO A 30 14.72 9.47 -4.68
N LEU A 31 15.60 9.97 -5.54
CA LEU A 31 15.38 9.89 -6.99
C LEU A 31 15.35 8.45 -7.47
N ILE A 32 16.17 7.57 -6.89
CA ILE A 32 16.22 6.14 -7.22
C ILE A 32 16.34 5.33 -5.92
N TYR A 33 15.51 4.31 -5.77
CA TYR A 33 15.49 3.41 -4.62
C TYR A 33 16.45 2.22 -4.82
N ASN A 34 17.26 1.92 -3.81
CA ASN A 34 17.98 0.65 -3.75
C ASN A 34 17.02 -0.46 -3.30
N LEU A 35 16.84 -1.49 -4.12
CA LEU A 35 15.91 -2.59 -3.83
C LEU A 35 16.36 -3.48 -2.67
N GLU A 36 17.64 -3.49 -2.32
CA GLU A 36 18.14 -4.15 -1.11
C GLU A 36 17.54 -3.54 0.17
N ASN A 37 17.17 -2.26 0.11
CA ASN A 37 16.51 -1.57 1.21
C ASN A 37 14.97 -1.75 1.21
N ALA A 38 14.41 -2.50 0.25
CA ALA A 38 12.97 -2.68 0.13
C ALA A 38 12.28 -3.19 1.40
N PRO A 39 12.86 -4.11 2.21
CA PRO A 39 12.24 -4.52 3.47
C PRO A 39 12.05 -3.35 4.46
N SER A 40 13.04 -2.45 4.57
CA SER A 40 12.94 -1.28 5.43
C SER A 40 11.96 -0.26 4.86
N LEU A 41 12.05 0.04 3.56
CA LEU A 41 11.15 0.96 2.88
C LEU A 41 9.68 0.50 2.98
N TYR A 42 9.44 -0.81 2.91
CA TYR A 42 8.10 -1.35 3.05
C TYR A 42 7.59 -1.26 4.49
N ARG A 43 8.43 -1.48 5.49
CA ARG A 43 8.08 -1.26 6.89
C ARG A 43 7.65 0.20 7.12
N ASP A 44 8.41 1.15 6.62
CA ASP A 44 8.11 2.58 6.74
C ASP A 44 6.82 2.93 5.99
N PHE A 45 6.61 2.34 4.80
CA PHE A 45 5.38 2.49 4.03
C PHE A 45 4.14 1.99 4.79
N VAL A 46 4.22 0.80 5.40
CA VAL A 46 3.14 0.20 6.19
C VAL A 46 2.76 1.11 7.35
N ILE A 47 3.76 1.65 8.06
CA ILE A 47 3.55 2.59 9.17
C ILE A 47 2.95 3.90 8.65
N LYS A 48 3.55 4.50 7.62
CA LYS A 48 3.14 5.80 7.04
C LYS A 48 1.68 5.81 6.58
N TYR A 49 1.20 4.70 6.02
CA TYR A 49 -0.16 4.59 5.49
C TYR A 49 -1.10 3.74 6.36
N ASN A 50 -0.69 3.43 7.60
CA ASN A 50 -1.47 2.62 8.55
C ASN A 50 -2.06 1.36 7.92
N LYS A 51 -1.23 0.60 7.20
CA LYS A 51 -1.65 -0.61 6.49
C LYS A 51 -1.90 -1.73 7.50
N VAL A 52 -3.05 -2.39 7.36
CA VAL A 52 -3.44 -3.55 8.16
C VAL A 52 -3.66 -4.72 7.21
N PHE A 53 -3.19 -5.90 7.61
CA PHE A 53 -3.24 -7.11 6.82
C PHE A 53 -3.95 -8.21 7.60
N LYS A 54 -4.76 -9.01 6.91
CA LYS A 54 -5.53 -10.09 7.52
C LYS A 54 -4.63 -11.22 8.00
N ASN A 55 -3.54 -11.49 7.29
CA ASN A 55 -2.62 -12.57 7.58
C ASN A 55 -1.24 -12.34 6.92
N LYS A 56 -0.31 -13.25 7.21
CA LYS A 56 1.06 -13.21 6.70
C LYS A 56 1.14 -13.36 5.17
N TYR A 57 0.24 -14.12 4.55
CA TYR A 57 0.22 -14.30 3.09
C TYR A 57 -0.12 -12.97 2.40
N GLU A 58 -1.16 -12.27 2.87
CA GLU A 58 -1.49 -10.94 2.36
C GLU A 58 -0.33 -9.96 2.54
N TYR A 59 0.33 -9.95 3.70
CA TYR A 59 1.53 -9.10 3.90
C TYR A 59 2.62 -9.39 2.85
N GLN A 60 2.89 -10.67 2.57
CA GLN A 60 3.90 -11.07 1.59
C GLN A 60 3.50 -10.68 0.16
N ASP A 61 2.23 -10.82 -0.20
CA ASP A 61 1.71 -10.44 -1.51
C ASP A 61 1.83 -8.92 -1.72
N ARG A 62 1.42 -8.16 -0.71
CA ARG A 62 1.50 -6.69 -0.68
C ARG A 62 2.94 -6.19 -0.73
N TYR A 63 3.86 -6.89 -0.06
CA TYR A 63 5.30 -6.62 -0.16
C TYR A 63 5.81 -6.83 -1.58
N ARG A 64 5.45 -7.93 -2.24
CA ARG A 64 5.85 -8.20 -3.63
C ARG A 64 5.35 -7.10 -4.57
N ASN A 65 4.10 -6.67 -4.43
CA ASN A 65 3.54 -5.57 -5.21
C ASN A 65 4.30 -4.26 -4.97
N PHE A 66 4.61 -3.94 -3.71
CA PHE A 66 5.40 -2.76 -3.36
C PHE A 66 6.78 -2.75 -4.01
N VAL A 67 7.49 -3.89 -4.00
CA VAL A 67 8.79 -4.03 -4.68
C VAL A 67 8.66 -3.77 -6.19
N GLN A 68 7.60 -4.25 -6.83
CA GLN A 68 7.36 -3.96 -8.25
C GLN A 68 7.11 -2.47 -8.49
N THR A 69 6.33 -1.82 -7.62
CA THR A 69 6.13 -0.37 -7.68
C THR A 69 7.44 0.40 -7.53
N LEU A 70 8.35 -0.02 -6.65
CA LEU A 70 9.68 0.62 -6.54
C LEU A 70 10.48 0.50 -7.84
N LYS A 71 10.41 -0.64 -8.53
CA LYS A 71 11.07 -0.81 -9.85
C LYS A 71 10.48 0.15 -10.88
N THR A 72 9.16 0.27 -10.95
CA THR A 72 8.50 1.20 -11.88
C THR A 72 8.86 2.65 -11.56
N ILE A 73 8.88 3.02 -10.28
CA ILE A 73 9.31 4.36 -9.86
C ILE A 73 10.76 4.62 -10.26
N ASN A 74 11.65 3.66 -10.07
CA ASN A 74 13.05 3.79 -10.50
C ASN A 74 13.17 3.99 -12.02
N GLN A 75 12.38 3.28 -12.81
CA GLN A 75 12.32 3.45 -14.27
C GLN A 75 11.82 4.83 -14.66
N ILE A 76 10.75 5.33 -14.04
CA ILE A 76 10.23 6.68 -14.32
C ILE A 76 11.27 7.72 -13.92
N ASN A 77 11.87 7.57 -12.74
CA ASN A 77 12.80 8.55 -12.21
C ASN A 77 14.18 8.50 -12.87
N SER A 78 14.56 7.43 -13.58
CA SER A 78 15.79 7.38 -14.35
C SER A 78 15.69 8.14 -15.68
N GLN A 79 14.47 8.39 -16.17
CA GLN A 79 14.26 9.13 -17.42
C GLN A 79 14.67 10.62 -17.28
N PRO A 80 15.44 11.17 -18.23
CA PRO A 80 15.73 12.60 -18.29
C PRO A 80 14.45 13.42 -18.49
N GLY A 81 14.33 14.56 -17.81
CA GLY A 81 13.16 15.45 -17.93
C GLY A 81 11.87 14.93 -17.28
N SER A 82 11.83 13.70 -16.76
CA SER A 82 10.65 13.19 -16.05
C SER A 82 10.47 13.86 -14.68
N LYS A 83 9.20 14.12 -14.32
CA LYS A 83 8.86 14.49 -12.95
C LYS A 83 9.13 13.30 -12.03
N LYS A 84 9.91 13.53 -10.98
CA LYS A 84 10.23 12.47 -10.02
C LYS A 84 9.01 12.11 -9.19
N VAL A 85 8.74 10.80 -9.10
CA VAL A 85 7.61 10.21 -8.39
C VAL A 85 8.11 9.35 -7.23
N GLY A 86 7.24 9.10 -6.27
CA GLY A 86 7.53 8.24 -5.11
C GLY A 86 6.32 7.36 -4.75
N PRO A 87 6.51 6.41 -3.83
CA PRO A 87 5.43 5.53 -3.38
C PRO A 87 4.30 6.35 -2.75
N ASN A 88 3.07 6.08 -3.20
CA ASN A 88 1.84 6.64 -2.64
C ASN A 88 1.06 5.55 -1.88
N ARG A 89 -0.10 5.89 -1.29
CA ARG A 89 -0.92 4.97 -0.49
C ARG A 89 -1.37 3.68 -1.22
N HIS A 90 -1.24 3.60 -2.53
CA HIS A 90 -1.63 2.46 -3.38
C HIS A 90 -0.42 1.68 -3.91
N ALA A 91 0.79 1.95 -3.43
CA ALA A 91 2.02 1.34 -3.94
C ALA A 91 2.10 -0.18 -3.73
N ASP A 92 1.30 -0.75 -2.84
CA ASP A 92 1.21 -2.18 -2.51
C ASP A 92 0.06 -2.92 -3.24
N LEU A 93 -0.65 -2.23 -4.13
CA LEU A 93 -1.72 -2.83 -4.93
C LEU A 93 -1.18 -3.45 -6.22
N SER A 94 -1.83 -4.53 -6.66
CA SER A 94 -1.60 -5.08 -8.01
C SER A 94 -2.10 -4.09 -9.08
N ASP A 95 -1.70 -4.31 -10.33
CA ASP A 95 -2.23 -3.53 -11.45
C ASP A 95 -3.75 -3.63 -11.56
N ASP A 96 -4.31 -4.82 -11.32
CA ASP A 96 -5.75 -5.09 -11.40
C ASP A 96 -6.52 -4.36 -10.29
N GLU A 97 -6.03 -4.44 -9.05
CA GLU A 97 -6.62 -3.75 -7.91
C GLU A 97 -6.58 -2.23 -8.11
N ARG A 98 -5.46 -1.72 -8.63
CA ARG A 98 -5.31 -0.30 -8.92
C ARG A 98 -6.29 0.15 -10.01
N ARG A 99 -6.46 -0.62 -11.09
CA ARG A 99 -7.48 -0.32 -12.12
C ARG A 99 -8.88 -0.28 -11.53
N ASN A 100 -9.23 -1.23 -10.67
CA ASN A 100 -10.55 -1.30 -10.05
C ASN A 100 -10.84 -0.10 -9.13
N ILE A 101 -9.84 0.41 -8.40
CA ILE A 101 -10.00 1.63 -7.59
C ILE A 101 -10.26 2.84 -8.49
N PHE A 102 -9.45 3.05 -9.53
CA PHE A 102 -9.65 4.17 -10.45
C PHE A 102 -11.00 4.15 -11.14
N VAL A 103 -11.45 2.97 -11.60
CA VAL A 103 -12.79 2.81 -12.16
C VAL A 103 -13.85 3.11 -11.09
N SER A 104 -13.71 2.61 -9.86
CA SER A 104 -14.67 2.89 -8.79
C SER A 104 -14.77 4.39 -8.45
N GLU A 105 -13.63 5.09 -8.35
CA GLU A 105 -13.58 6.54 -8.08
C GLU A 105 -14.20 7.37 -9.20
N GLN A 106 -14.01 6.96 -10.46
CA GLN A 106 -14.66 7.59 -11.60
C GLN A 106 -16.17 7.29 -11.62
N THR A 107 -16.58 6.06 -11.39
CA THR A 107 -18.01 5.67 -11.42
C THR A 107 -18.88 6.32 -10.35
N THR A 108 -18.29 6.91 -9.30
CA THR A 108 -19.03 7.71 -8.32
C THR A 108 -19.31 9.14 -8.79
N LYS A 109 -18.63 9.59 -9.84
CA LYS A 109 -18.79 10.91 -10.46
C LYS A 109 -19.46 10.87 -11.83
N ILE A 110 -19.53 9.69 -12.45
CA ILE A 110 -20.14 9.45 -13.76
C ILE A 110 -21.63 9.10 -13.58
N ASP A 111 -22.46 9.60 -14.49
CA ASP A 111 -23.88 9.25 -14.58
C ASP A 111 -24.10 7.71 -14.57
N PRO A 112 -25.09 7.18 -13.81
CA PRO A 112 -25.39 5.75 -13.74
C PRO A 112 -25.60 5.06 -15.09
N GLU A 113 -26.11 5.78 -16.10
CA GLU A 113 -26.36 5.26 -17.44
C GLU A 113 -25.05 5.10 -18.24
N LEU A 114 -24.15 6.10 -18.19
CA LEU A 114 -22.81 5.99 -18.77
C LEU A 114 -21.99 4.87 -18.11
N ARG A 115 -22.19 4.65 -16.81
CA ARG A 115 -21.58 3.55 -16.07
C ARG A 115 -22.03 2.18 -16.57
N ALA A 116 -23.29 2.03 -16.97
CA ALA A 116 -23.79 0.77 -17.54
C ALA A 116 -23.13 0.48 -18.90
N LEU A 117 -22.92 1.52 -19.72
CA LEU A 117 -22.23 1.43 -21.02
C LEU A 117 -20.74 1.10 -20.90
N MET A 118 -20.03 1.68 -19.91
CA MET A 118 -18.61 1.38 -19.67
C MET A 118 -18.37 0.01 -19.01
N ARG A 119 -19.43 -0.60 -18.46
CA ARG A 119 -19.38 -1.90 -17.77
C ARG A 119 -19.74 -3.08 -18.70
N GLU A 120 -20.28 -2.83 -19.89
CA GLU A 120 -20.45 -3.88 -20.90
C GLU A 120 -19.07 -4.47 -21.24
N PRO A 121 -18.85 -5.78 -21.02
CA PRO A 121 -17.57 -6.42 -21.30
C PRO A 121 -17.28 -6.37 -22.80
N SER A 122 -16.03 -6.15 -23.19
CA SER A 122 -15.54 -6.42 -24.55
C SER A 122 -15.42 -7.93 -24.85
N GLU A 123 -16.22 -8.79 -24.20
CA GLU A 123 -16.27 -10.23 -24.49
C GLU A 123 -17.58 -10.60 -25.22
N PRO A 124 -17.51 -11.45 -26.25
CA PRO A 124 -18.69 -11.89 -26.99
C PRO A 124 -19.58 -12.75 -26.10
N LYS A 125 -20.90 -12.50 -26.15
CA LYS A 125 -21.95 -13.36 -25.59
C LYS A 125 -21.95 -14.76 -26.25
N ILE A 126 -20.99 -15.61 -25.89
CA ILE A 126 -20.99 -17.02 -26.30
C ILE A 126 -22.03 -17.80 -25.48
N GLU A 127 -22.32 -17.37 -24.25
CA GLU A 127 -23.34 -18.02 -23.40
C GLU A 127 -24.79 -17.85 -23.89
N SER A 128 -25.11 -16.85 -24.73
CA SER A 128 -26.47 -16.75 -25.30
C SER A 128 -26.67 -17.61 -26.56
N LEU A 129 -25.59 -18.08 -27.20
CA LEU A 129 -25.67 -18.92 -28.40
C LEU A 129 -25.84 -20.41 -28.06
N LEU A 130 -25.35 -20.85 -26.90
CA LEU A 130 -25.54 -22.24 -26.42
C LEU A 130 -26.93 -22.52 -25.83
N LYS A 131 -27.81 -21.52 -25.73
CA LYS A 131 -29.21 -21.67 -25.32
C LYS A 131 -30.20 -21.77 -26.50
N LEU A 132 -29.71 -21.75 -27.74
CA LEU A 132 -30.52 -21.81 -28.95
C LEU A 132 -30.08 -22.94 -29.91
N MET A 133 -29.26 -23.88 -29.44
CA MET A 133 -28.90 -25.13 -30.12
C MET A 133 -29.38 -26.30 -29.27
#